data_AF-A0A9D3YDQ6-F1
#
_entry.id   AF-A0A9D3YDQ6-F1
#
_cell.length_a   1.000
_cell.length_b   1.000
_cell.length_c   1.000
_cell.angle_alpha   90.00
_cell.angle_beta   90.00
_cell.angle_gamma   90.00
#
_symmetry.space_group_name_H-M   'P 1'
#
loop_
_entity.id
_entity.type
_entity.pdbx_description
1 polymer ?
#
loop_
_entity_poly.entity_id
_entity_poly.type
_entity_poly.pdbx_seq_one_letter_code
_entity_poly.pdbx_strand_id
1 'polypeptide(L)'
;MDYSKPAITRASSIRVDLAQGHVAALKYLEKDCDSKVFNLGTGKGYYVIEMAKAFEAACGKRMPYKIAGRRAGDIASCYADASFAEKELGWKAKLYLAKMCEDLWCWQSYNPTGFSTEN
;
A
#
# COMPACT_ATOMS: atom_id res chain seq x y z
N MET A 1 17.85 -21.34 10.75
CA MET A 1 16.87 -20.38 10.19
C MET A 1 15.48 -20.90 10.50
N ASP A 2 14.71 -20.15 11.26
CA ASP A 2 13.42 -20.57 11.81
C ASP A 2 12.30 -20.41 10.76
N TYR A 3 11.71 -21.55 10.37
CA TYR A 3 10.65 -21.66 9.36
C TYR A 3 9.23 -21.43 9.94
N SER A 4 9.11 -21.09 11.22
CA SER A 4 7.81 -20.83 11.88
C SER A 4 7.19 -19.47 11.53
N LYS A 5 7.93 -18.58 10.86
CA LYS A 5 7.50 -17.21 10.58
C LYS A 5 6.96 -17.10 9.14
N PRO A 6 5.66 -16.80 8.95
CA PRO A 6 5.06 -16.69 7.62
C PRO A 6 5.77 -15.60 6.80
N ALA A 7 5.86 -15.83 5.48
CA ALA A 7 6.53 -14.94 4.54
C ALA A 7 6.02 -13.49 4.70
N ILE A 8 6.97 -12.57 4.82
CA ILE A 8 6.70 -11.15 5.07
C ILE A 8 6.63 -10.45 3.70
N THR A 9 5.51 -10.59 3.00
CA THR A 9 5.22 -9.72 1.84
C THR A 9 4.53 -8.47 2.37
N ARG A 10 5.30 -7.38 2.52
CA ARG A 10 4.84 -6.10 3.07
C ARG A 10 4.47 -5.15 1.93
N ALA A 11 3.17 -4.93 1.71
CA ALA A 11 2.65 -4.05 0.66
C ALA A 11 2.20 -2.69 1.25
N SER A 12 2.65 -1.59 0.64
CA SER A 12 2.22 -0.22 0.95
C SER A 12 1.34 0.30 -0.19
N SER A 13 0.05 -0.03 -0.17
CA SER A 13 -0.89 0.35 -1.24
C SER A 13 -1.71 1.60 -0.88
N ILE A 14 -1.04 2.75 -0.89
CA ILE A 14 -1.64 4.06 -0.63
C ILE A 14 -2.17 4.71 -1.93
N ARG A 15 -3.24 4.20 -2.55
CA ARG A 15 -3.69 4.71 -3.86
C ARG A 15 -3.99 6.23 -3.89
N VAL A 16 -4.73 6.75 -2.90
CA VAL A 16 -5.08 8.17 -2.86
C VAL A 16 -3.88 9.04 -2.46
N ASP A 17 -3.12 8.63 -1.43
CA ASP A 17 -1.94 9.42 -1.04
C ASP A 17 -0.87 9.40 -2.15
N LEU A 18 -0.73 8.30 -2.89
CA LEU A 18 0.19 8.21 -4.03
C LEU A 18 -0.22 9.18 -5.13
N ALA A 19 -1.51 9.29 -5.44
CA ALA A 19 -2.01 10.28 -6.39
C ALA A 19 -1.73 11.72 -5.90
N GLN A 20 -1.94 12.00 -4.61
CA GLN A 20 -1.57 13.30 -4.02
C GLN A 20 -0.06 13.56 -4.07
N GLY A 21 0.76 12.51 -3.99
CA GLY A 21 2.22 12.59 -4.13
C GLY A 21 2.63 13.07 -5.52
N HIS A 22 1.93 12.64 -6.57
CA HIS A 22 2.15 13.14 -7.93
C HIS A 22 1.77 14.61 -8.06
N VAL A 23 0.65 15.05 -7.45
CA VAL A 23 0.26 16.47 -7.44
C VAL A 23 1.30 17.32 -6.71
N ALA A 24 1.86 16.82 -5.60
CA ALA A 24 2.94 17.49 -4.88
C ALA A 24 4.24 17.58 -5.73
N ALA A 25 4.57 16.52 -6.47
CA ALA A 25 5.70 16.51 -7.38
C ALA A 25 5.55 17.52 -8.53
N LEU A 26 4.35 17.67 -9.10
CA LEU A 26 4.09 18.68 -10.13
C LEU A 26 4.31 20.10 -9.60
N LYS A 27 3.79 20.42 -8.41
CA LYS A 27 4.01 21.72 -7.74
C LYS A 27 5.47 21.99 -7.40
N TYR A 28 6.25 20.94 -7.18
CA TYR A 28 7.69 21.05 -6.97
C TYR A 28 8.39 21.41 -8.29
N LEU A 29 8.00 20.81 -9.41
CA LEU A 29 8.56 21.12 -10.74
C LEU A 29 8.21 22.53 -11.22
N GLU A 30 7.04 23.06 -10.88
CA GLU A 30 6.63 24.44 -11.20
C GLU A 30 7.55 25.52 -10.61
N LYS A 31 8.38 25.17 -9.63
CA LYS A 31 9.32 26.09 -8.96
C LYS A 31 10.71 26.15 -9.63
N ASP A 32 10.83 25.67 -10.88
CA ASP A 32 12.08 25.61 -11.63
C ASP A 32 13.17 24.78 -10.92
N CYS A 33 12.76 23.63 -10.36
CA CYS A 33 13.62 22.76 -9.58
C CYS A 33 14.29 21.67 -10.43
N ASP A 34 15.50 21.27 -10.05
CA ASP A 34 16.18 20.11 -10.63
C ASP A 34 15.39 18.80 -10.47
N SER A 35 15.62 17.87 -11.40
CA SER A 35 15.07 16.52 -11.36
C SER A 35 15.51 15.78 -10.09
N LYS A 36 14.54 15.25 -9.34
CA LYS A 36 14.77 14.50 -8.09
C LYS A 36 13.97 13.21 -8.07
N VAL A 37 14.48 12.22 -7.35
CA VAL A 37 13.82 10.93 -7.13
C VAL A 37 13.27 10.90 -5.70
N PHE A 38 11.99 10.54 -5.56
CA PHE A 38 11.29 10.51 -4.27
C PHE A 38 10.71 9.13 -4.00
N ASN A 39 10.92 8.64 -2.78
CA ASN A 39 10.23 7.46 -2.28
C ASN A 39 8.84 7.86 -1.76
N LEU A 40 7.78 7.34 -2.37
CA LEU A 40 6.41 7.56 -1.94
C LEU A 40 5.89 6.31 -1.21
N GLY A 41 5.86 6.36 0.11
CA GLY A 41 5.32 5.30 0.94
C GLY A 41 5.09 5.76 2.37
N THR A 42 4.49 4.89 3.18
CA THR A 42 4.14 5.18 4.57
C THR A 42 5.32 5.01 5.55
N GLY A 43 6.41 4.38 5.11
CA GLY A 43 7.49 3.91 5.99
C GLY A 43 7.09 2.78 6.95
N LYS A 44 5.81 2.37 6.95
CA LYS A 44 5.28 1.28 7.78
C LYS A 44 4.93 0.08 6.91
N GLY A 45 5.59 -1.05 7.16
CA GLY A 45 5.27 -2.32 6.54
C GLY A 45 4.33 -3.16 7.39
N TYR A 46 3.37 -3.84 6.76
CA TYR A 46 2.42 -4.75 7.42
C TYR A 46 2.66 -6.20 7.00
N TYR A 47 2.58 -7.13 7.94
CA TYR A 47 2.66 -8.56 7.62
C TYR A 47 1.45 -9.01 6.80
N VAL A 48 1.60 -10.01 5.93
CA VAL A 48 0.50 -10.57 5.12
C VAL A 48 -0.68 -10.97 5.99
N ILE A 49 -0.42 -11.56 7.16
CA ILE A 49 -1.46 -11.98 8.10
C ILE A 49 -2.16 -10.78 8.74
N GLU A 50 -1.45 -9.68 9.00
CA GLU A 50 -2.08 -8.45 9.49
C GLU A 50 -3.00 -7.83 8.44
N MET A 51 -2.58 -7.84 7.16
CA MET A 51 -3.43 -7.40 6.06
C MET A 51 -4.68 -8.27 5.93
N ALA A 52 -4.54 -9.60 6.03
CA ALA A 52 -5.67 -10.52 6.00
C ALA A 52 -6.65 -10.23 7.14
N LYS A 53 -6.16 -10.08 8.38
CA LYS A 53 -6.99 -9.75 9.55
C LYS A 53 -7.68 -8.38 9.43
N ALA A 54 -6.96 -7.36 8.95
CA ALA A 54 -7.54 -6.04 8.73
C ALA A 54 -8.63 -6.08 7.64
N PHE A 55 -8.45 -6.90 6.62
CA PHE A 55 -9.47 -7.10 5.59
C PHE A 55 -10.67 -7.90 6.11
N GLU A 56 -10.46 -8.96 6.89
CA GLU A 56 -11.56 -9.69 7.58
C GLU A 56 -12.42 -8.73 8.43
N ALA A 57 -11.76 -7.83 9.18
CA ALA A 57 -12.43 -6.81 9.96
C ALA A 57 -13.24 -5.83 9.08
N ALA A 58 -12.67 -5.39 7.95
CA ALA A 58 -13.34 -4.47 7.03
C ALA A 58 -14.55 -5.10 6.30
N CYS A 59 -14.46 -6.37 5.90
CA CYS A 59 -15.53 -7.04 5.17
C CYS A 59 -16.55 -7.76 6.07
N GLY A 60 -16.25 -7.93 7.36
CA GLY A 60 -17.09 -8.66 8.31
C GLY A 60 -17.22 -10.16 7.99
N LYS A 61 -16.31 -10.71 7.18
CA LYS A 61 -16.31 -12.12 6.75
C LYS A 61 -14.99 -12.78 7.14
N ARG A 62 -15.04 -14.07 7.47
CA ARG A 62 -13.80 -14.86 7.62
C ARG A 62 -13.16 -15.09 6.26
N MET A 63 -11.86 -14.91 6.19
CA MET A 63 -11.00 -15.22 5.06
C MET A 63 -10.17 -16.47 5.37
N PRO A 64 -10.56 -17.65 4.85
CA PRO A 64 -9.71 -18.82 4.97
C PRO A 64 -8.42 -18.61 4.17
N TYR A 65 -7.28 -18.87 4.79
CA TYR A 65 -5.98 -18.86 4.13
C TYR A 65 -5.18 -20.10 4.52
N LYS A 66 -4.22 -20.48 3.67
CA LYS A 66 -3.27 -21.57 3.91
C LYS A 66 -1.86 -21.03 3.73
N ILE A 67 -0.98 -21.36 4.68
CA ILE A 67 0.44 -21.06 4.55
C ILE A 67 1.01 -21.99 3.48
N ALA A 68 1.57 -21.41 2.43
CA ALA A 68 2.27 -22.10 1.35
C ALA A 68 3.78 -21.84 1.43
N GLY A 69 4.57 -22.57 0.64
CA GLY A 69 6.00 -22.29 0.49
C GLY A 69 6.27 -20.88 -0.03
N ARG A 70 7.49 -20.38 0.18
CA ARG A 70 7.90 -19.06 -0.34
C ARG A 70 7.81 -19.02 -1.86
N ARG A 71 7.36 -17.90 -2.42
CA ARG A 71 7.46 -17.66 -3.86
C ARG A 71 8.92 -17.38 -4.21
N ALA A 72 9.42 -18.00 -5.29
CA ALA A 72 10.77 -17.71 -5.77
C ALA A 72 10.89 -16.22 -6.11
N GLY A 73 11.90 -15.54 -5.58
CA GLY A 73 12.11 -14.09 -5.74
C GLY A 73 11.54 -13.22 -4.62
N ASP A 74 10.84 -13.78 -3.62
CA ASP A 74 10.35 -12.98 -2.48
C ASP A 74 11.49 -12.51 -1.57
N ILE A 75 11.66 -11.19 -1.48
CA ILE A 75 12.55 -10.52 -0.54
C ILE A 75 11.92 -10.54 0.85
N ALA A 76 12.73 -10.70 1.91
CA ALA A 76 12.24 -10.81 3.28
C ALA A 76 11.61 -9.52 3.84
N SER A 77 11.97 -8.34 3.33
CA SER A 77 11.40 -7.04 3.74
C SER A 77 11.78 -5.93 2.77
N CYS A 78 10.84 -5.05 2.42
CA CYS A 78 11.08 -3.81 1.69
C CYS A 78 10.18 -2.71 2.26
N TYR A 79 10.71 -1.50 2.45
CA TYR A 79 9.97 -0.33 2.92
C TYR A 79 10.56 0.95 2.32
N ALA A 80 9.71 1.94 2.14
CA ALA A 80 10.12 3.25 1.64
C ALA A 80 10.51 4.15 2.82
N ASP A 81 11.74 4.68 2.81
CA ASP A 81 12.04 5.88 3.61
C ASP A 81 11.49 7.11 2.86
N ALA A 82 10.37 7.63 3.36
CA ALA A 82 9.68 8.80 2.81
C ALA A 82 10.10 10.12 3.46
N SER A 83 11.14 10.12 4.31
CA SER A 83 11.62 11.34 5.00
C SER A 83 12.04 12.44 4.02
N PHE A 84 12.58 12.07 2.86
CA PHE A 84 12.96 13.02 1.81
C PHE A 84 11.73 13.66 1.14
N ALA A 85 10.68 12.88 0.88
CA ALA A 85 9.42 13.40 0.33
C ALA A 85 8.70 14.32 1.32
N GLU A 86 8.76 14.02 2.62
CA GLU A 86 8.18 14.87 3.66
C GLU A 86 8.87 16.24 3.75
N LYS A 87 10.21 16.26 3.64
CA LYS A 87 11.00 17.50 3.70
C LYS A 87 10.85 18.37 2.45
N GLU A 88 10.96 17.77 1.26
CA GLU A 88 11.07 18.51 0.00
C GLU A 88 9.70 18.78 -0.65
N LEU A 89 8.81 17.79 -0.63
CA LEU A 89 7.48 17.90 -1.25
C LEU A 89 6.41 18.34 -0.24
N GLY A 90 6.72 18.35 1.06
CA GLY A 90 5.71 18.53 2.11
C GLY A 90 4.67 17.41 2.12
N TRP A 91 4.98 16.26 1.49
CA TRP A 91 4.05 15.16 1.30
C TRP A 91 4.30 14.06 2.33
N LYS A 92 3.22 13.58 2.94
CA LYS A 92 3.24 12.44 3.85
C LYS A 92 1.97 11.63 3.67
N ALA A 93 2.10 10.32 3.57
CA ALA A 93 0.95 9.42 3.54
C ALA A 93 0.17 9.51 4.87
N LYS A 94 -1.15 9.65 4.79
CA LYS A 94 -2.04 9.82 5.94
C LYS A 94 -2.94 8.60 6.17
N LEU A 95 -3.07 7.72 5.17
CA LEU A 95 -3.95 6.57 5.24
C LEU A 95 -3.27 5.35 5.88
N TYR A 96 -3.95 4.72 6.82
CA TYR A 96 -3.51 3.54 7.56
C TYR A 96 -4.19 2.26 7.05
N LEU A 97 -3.68 1.10 7.47
CA LEU A 97 -4.12 -0.23 6.98
C LEU A 97 -5.63 -0.44 7.05
N ALA A 98 -6.28 -0.06 8.15
CA ALA A 98 -7.73 -0.21 8.31
C ALA A 98 -8.50 0.53 7.21
N LYS A 99 -8.18 1.81 6.99
CA LYS A 99 -8.83 2.63 5.97
C LYS A 99 -8.57 2.10 4.55
N MET A 100 -7.36 1.59 4.29
CA MET A 100 -7.04 0.93 3.02
C MET A 100 -7.91 -0.31 2.77
N CYS A 101 -8.10 -1.15 3.80
CA CYS A 101 -8.95 -2.34 3.73
C CYS A 101 -10.43 -1.99 3.56
N GLU A 102 -10.92 -0.96 4.27
CA GLU A 102 -12.30 -0.45 4.13
C GLU A 102 -12.58 0.07 2.72
N ASP A 103 -11.72 0.95 2.18
CA ASP A 103 -11.93 1.52 0.86
C ASP A 103 -11.85 0.44 -0.23
N LEU A 104 -10.94 -0.54 -0.07
CA LEU A 104 -10.86 -1.69 -0.96
C LEU A 104 -12.12 -2.56 -0.88
N TRP A 105 -12.62 -2.84 0.32
CA TRP A 105 -13.84 -3.62 0.51
C TRP A 105 -15.05 -2.90 -0.08
N CYS A 106 -15.22 -1.60 0.18
CA CYS A 106 -16.25 -0.78 -0.43
C CYS A 106 -16.21 -0.90 -1.96
N TRP A 107 -15.04 -0.67 -2.58
CA TRP A 107 -14.90 -0.82 -4.04
C TRP A 107 -15.33 -2.23 -4.50
N GLN A 108 -14.84 -3.29 -3.85
CA GLN A 108 -15.14 -4.66 -4.22
C GLN A 108 -16.61 -5.05 -4.00
N SER A 109 -17.26 -4.51 -2.96
CA SER A 109 -18.66 -4.79 -2.65
C SER A 109 -19.62 -4.10 -3.64
N TYR A 110 -19.26 -2.90 -4.09
CA TYR A 110 -20.03 -2.17 -5.11
C TYR A 110 -19.72 -2.66 -6.53
N ASN A 111 -18.53 -3.22 -6.77
CA ASN A 111 -18.07 -3.67 -8.09
C ASN A 111 -17.60 -5.14 -8.01
N PRO A 112 -18.51 -6.11 -7.78
CA PRO A 112 -18.14 -7.50 -7.55
C PRO A 112 -17.41 -8.13 -8.74
N THR A 113 -17.69 -7.67 -9.96
CA THR A 113 -17.05 -8.11 -11.21
C THR A 113 -16.03 -7.11 -11.75
N GLY A 114 -15.60 -6.13 -10.95
CA GLY A 114 -14.72 -5.06 -11.40
C GLY A 114 -15.45 -4.02 -12.25
N PHE A 115 -14.71 -3.35 -13.13
CA PHE A 115 -15.30 -2.37 -14.05
C PHE A 115 -16.22 -3.07 -15.07
N SER A 116 -17.42 -2.52 -15.24
CA SER A 116 -18.28 -2.87 -16.37
C SER A 116 -17.61 -2.44 -17.66
N THR A 117 -17.51 -3.34 -18.64
CA THR A 117 -17.23 -2.95 -20.01
C THR A 117 -18.53 -2.41 -20.58
N GLU A 118 -18.72 -1.10 -20.54
CA GLU A 118 -19.70 -0.46 -21.42
C GLU A 118 -19.16 -0.59 -22.86
N ASN A 119 -19.97 -1.19 -23.73
CA ASN A 119 -19.78 -1.19 -25.19
C ASN A 119 -20.51 0.01 -25.78
#